data_AF-A0A379FX21-F1
#
_entry.id   AF-A0A379FX21-F1
#
_cell.length_a   1.000
_cell.length_b   1.000
_cell.length_c   1.000
_cell.angle_alpha   90.00
_cell.angle_beta   90.00
_cell.angle_gamma   90.00
#
_symmetry.space_group_name_H-M   'P 1'
#
loop_
_entity.id
_entity.type
_entity.pdbx_description
1 polymer ?
#
loop_
_entity_poly.entity_id
_entity_poly.type
_entity_poly.pdbx_seq_one_letter_code
_entity_poly.pdbx_strand_id
1 'polypeptide(L)'
;MIIIRYLVRETLKSQLAILFVLMLIFFSQKSIDILGAAVQGNIPSNLVLPLLGLGVPEMAQLILPLSLFLGLLMTYSKLYTESEITVMHACGLGKSVLVKAALVLAVITAMVAIANITWMLPWSSQYQEQVLADAKANPGLAAMVEGQFKTTKDGNYVLYIGDVKGNNFKNVFLAQLRAANEQRPSVVVADSGYMKEDPDGRQVVVLNEGTRYEGTALLRDFRITDFVNYQAIVDHQTAETRSDRVEQKKYAATVV
;
A
#
# COMPACT_ATOMS: atom_id res chain seq x y z
N MET A 1 35.97 0.04 28.50
CA MET A 1 36.43 -1.35 28.67
C MET A 1 36.63 -1.99 27.30
N ILE A 2 37.72 -2.75 27.11
CA ILE A 2 38.10 -3.30 25.80
C ILE A 2 37.10 -4.37 25.33
N ILE A 3 36.74 -5.32 26.22
CA ILE A 3 35.80 -6.42 25.93
C ILE A 3 34.44 -5.93 25.42
N ILE A 4 33.86 -4.88 26.04
CA ILE A 4 32.57 -4.32 25.58
C ILE A 4 32.70 -3.80 24.13
N ARG A 5 33.80 -3.12 23.79
CA ARG A 5 34.03 -2.61 22.42
C ARG A 5 34.25 -3.75 21.42
N TYR A 6 34.86 -4.85 21.84
CA TYR A 6 35.01 -6.07 21.04
C TYR A 6 33.64 -6.72 20.76
N LEU A 7 32.86 -7.03 21.80
CA LEU A 7 31.51 -7.60 21.68
C LEU A 7 30.61 -6.73 20.80
N VAL A 8 30.57 -5.42 21.05
CA VAL A 8 29.78 -4.46 20.24
C VAL A 8 30.21 -4.49 18.77
N ARG A 9 31.52 -4.50 18.47
CA ARG A 9 32.01 -4.51 17.09
C ARG A 9 31.71 -5.82 16.38
N GLU A 10 31.85 -6.97 17.04
CA GLU A 10 31.62 -8.27 16.42
C GLU A 10 30.12 -8.51 16.18
N THR A 11 29.27 -8.20 17.17
CA THR A 11 27.82 -8.28 17.01
C THR A 11 27.30 -7.30 15.95
N LEU A 12 27.84 -6.09 15.86
CA LEU A 12 27.42 -5.13 14.82
C LEU A 12 27.72 -5.64 13.39
N LYS A 13 28.85 -6.32 13.16
CA LYS A 13 29.13 -6.97 11.86
C LYS A 13 28.08 -8.04 11.55
N SER A 14 27.79 -8.91 12.52
CA SER A 14 26.80 -10.00 12.36
C SER A 14 25.40 -9.43 12.11
N GLN A 15 24.99 -8.42 12.89
CA GLN A 15 23.74 -7.70 12.70
C GLN A 15 23.63 -7.08 11.31
N LEU A 16 24.68 -6.41 10.80
CA LEU A 16 24.67 -5.82 9.46
C LEU A 16 24.54 -6.88 8.35
N ALA A 17 25.23 -8.01 8.48
CA ALA A 17 25.10 -9.12 7.53
C ALA A 17 23.68 -9.72 7.53
N ILE A 18 23.11 -9.95 8.71
CA ILE A 18 21.74 -10.48 8.86
C ILE A 18 20.71 -9.45 8.37
N LEU A 19 20.88 -8.17 8.67
CA LEU A 19 20.03 -7.07 8.20
C LEU A 19 20.02 -7.03 6.67
N PHE A 20 21.18 -7.16 6.01
CA PHE A 20 21.27 -7.21 4.56
C PHE A 20 20.51 -8.41 3.96
N VAL A 21 20.65 -9.60 4.55
CA VAL A 21 19.91 -10.81 4.11
C VAL A 21 18.40 -10.64 4.32
N LEU A 22 17.96 -10.17 5.49
CA LEU A 22 16.55 -9.89 5.76
C LEU A 22 15.98 -8.82 4.82
N MET A 23 16.75 -7.76 4.55
CA MET A 23 16.36 -6.71 3.60
C MET A 23 16.13 -7.30 2.20
N LEU A 24 17.01 -8.16 1.70
CA LEU A 24 16.81 -8.85 0.41
C LEU A 24 15.56 -9.75 0.39
N ILE A 25 15.27 -10.47 1.48
CA ILE A 25 14.07 -11.33 1.59
C ILE A 25 12.79 -10.48 1.50
N PHE A 26 12.67 -9.44 2.34
CA PHE A 26 11.50 -8.57 2.36
C PHE A 26 11.37 -7.73 1.09
N PHE A 27 12.50 -7.28 0.52
CA PHE A 27 12.52 -6.58 -0.77
C PHE A 27 11.98 -7.49 -1.89
N SER A 28 12.40 -8.75 -1.95
CA SER A 28 11.87 -9.75 -2.89
C SER A 28 10.37 -9.96 -2.70
N GLN A 29 9.90 -10.09 -1.45
CA GLN A 29 8.47 -10.24 -1.14
C GLN A 29 7.64 -9.06 -1.64
N LYS A 30 7.97 -7.81 -1.25
CA LYS A 30 7.24 -6.62 -1.73
C LYS A 30 7.42 -6.40 -3.23
N SER A 31 8.52 -6.84 -3.84
CA SER A 31 8.67 -6.84 -5.31
C SER A 31 7.58 -7.68 -5.96
N ILE A 32 7.34 -8.90 -5.45
CA ILE A 32 6.29 -9.80 -5.95
C ILE A 32 4.90 -9.19 -5.74
N ASP A 33 4.63 -8.61 -4.57
CA ASP A 33 3.33 -7.98 -4.27
C ASP A 33 3.03 -6.80 -5.21
N ILE A 34 3.99 -5.89 -5.39
CA ILE A 34 3.83 -4.68 -6.22
C ILE A 34 3.77 -5.04 -7.71
N LEU A 35 4.59 -5.98 -8.19
CA LEU A 35 4.51 -6.49 -9.56
C LEU A 35 3.19 -7.22 -9.82
N GLY A 36 2.69 -8.00 -8.87
CA GLY A 36 1.38 -8.63 -8.94
C GLY A 36 0.24 -7.61 -9.07
N ALA A 37 0.30 -6.53 -8.27
CA ALA A 37 -0.65 -5.42 -8.38
C ALA A 37 -0.52 -4.63 -9.70
N ALA A 38 0.67 -4.54 -10.29
CA ALA A 38 0.89 -3.93 -11.60
C ALA A 38 0.42 -4.81 -12.77
N VAL A 39 0.56 -6.14 -12.69
CA VAL A 39 0.01 -7.10 -13.67
C VAL A 39 -1.53 -7.14 -13.61
N GLN A 40 -2.10 -6.94 -12.43
CA GLN A 40 -3.53 -6.66 -12.27
C GLN A 40 -3.92 -5.24 -12.69
N GLY A 41 -2.97 -4.40 -13.15
CA GLY A 41 -3.16 -3.00 -13.53
C GLY A 41 -3.84 -2.13 -12.48
N ASN A 42 -3.63 -2.45 -11.20
CA ASN A 42 -3.98 -1.56 -10.09
C ASN A 42 -2.88 -0.50 -9.84
N ILE A 43 -1.69 -0.69 -10.41
CA ILE A 43 -0.51 0.16 -10.27
C ILE A 43 0.15 0.34 -11.66
N PRO A 44 0.32 1.57 -12.16
CA PRO A 44 1.11 1.87 -13.35
C PRO A 44 2.57 1.36 -13.26
N SER A 45 3.09 0.80 -14.35
CA SER A 45 4.42 0.16 -14.38
C SER A 45 5.59 1.10 -14.04
N ASN A 46 5.45 2.39 -14.37
CA ASN A 46 6.41 3.45 -14.01
C ASN A 46 6.45 3.75 -12.50
N LEU A 47 5.41 3.39 -11.75
CA LEU A 47 5.32 3.62 -10.30
C LEU A 47 5.80 2.43 -9.46
N VAL A 48 6.04 1.27 -10.07
CA VAL A 48 6.54 0.06 -9.39
C VAL A 48 7.84 0.34 -8.63
N LEU A 49 8.86 0.89 -9.29
CA LEU A 49 10.17 1.11 -8.69
C LEU A 49 10.15 2.18 -7.56
N PRO A 50 9.47 3.35 -7.72
CA PRO A 50 9.24 4.28 -6.62
C PRO A 50 8.52 3.67 -5.41
N LEU A 51 7.40 2.96 -5.63
CA LEU A 51 6.60 2.35 -4.55
C LEU A 51 7.38 1.27 -3.78
N LEU A 52 8.25 0.54 -4.47
CA LEU A 52 9.11 -0.48 -3.88
C LEU A 52 10.21 0.15 -3.00
N GLY A 53 10.78 1.29 -3.42
CA GLY A 53 11.66 2.10 -2.58
C GLY A 53 10.96 2.70 -1.35
N LEU A 54 9.72 3.17 -1.53
CA LEU A 54 8.86 3.68 -0.44
C LEU A 54 8.45 2.57 0.57
N GLY A 55 8.50 1.30 0.16
CA GLY A 55 8.32 0.16 1.07
C GLY A 55 9.50 -0.09 2.01
N VAL A 56 10.70 0.45 1.75
CA VAL A 56 11.90 0.15 2.57
C VAL A 56 11.79 0.66 4.02
N PRO A 57 11.31 1.89 4.30
CA PRO A 57 11.01 2.33 5.67
C PRO A 57 10.01 1.44 6.43
N GLU A 58 8.96 0.96 5.76
CA GLU A 58 7.96 0.05 6.34
C GLU A 58 8.62 -1.27 6.78
N MET A 59 9.46 -1.87 5.93
CA MET A 59 10.22 -3.07 6.27
C MET A 59 11.20 -2.84 7.43
N ALA A 60 11.88 -1.70 7.45
CA ALA A 60 12.93 -1.39 8.42
C ALA A 60 12.41 -1.42 9.87
N GLN A 61 11.14 -1.05 10.09
CA GLN A 61 10.48 -1.11 11.40
C GLN A 61 10.52 -2.51 12.02
N LEU A 62 10.36 -3.56 11.22
CA LEU A 62 10.40 -4.96 11.68
C LEU A 62 11.81 -5.57 11.59
N ILE A 63 12.56 -5.23 10.53
CA ILE A 63 13.89 -5.82 10.27
C ILE A 63 14.93 -5.33 11.28
N LEU A 64 14.90 -4.06 11.71
CA LEU A 64 15.89 -3.53 12.65
C LEU A 64 15.93 -4.29 13.99
N PRO A 65 14.82 -4.43 14.75
CA PRO A 65 14.84 -5.20 16.00
C PRO A 65 15.12 -6.69 15.78
N LEU A 66 14.62 -7.30 14.69
CA LEU A 66 14.85 -8.71 14.37
C LEU A 66 16.33 -8.98 14.05
N SER A 67 16.98 -8.08 13.29
CA SER A 67 18.41 -8.20 12.94
C SER A 67 19.31 -8.08 14.17
N LEU A 68 18.97 -7.22 15.13
CA LEU A 68 19.69 -7.10 16.41
C LEU A 68 19.55 -8.39 17.23
N PHE A 69 18.33 -8.93 17.35
CA PHE A 69 18.06 -10.16 18.10
C PHE A 69 18.83 -11.35 17.52
N LEU A 70 18.75 -11.56 16.20
CA LEU A 70 19.47 -12.62 15.51
C LEU A 70 20.99 -12.40 15.50
N GLY A 71 21.45 -11.15 15.38
CA GLY A 71 22.87 -10.81 15.46
C GLY A 71 23.48 -11.08 16.83
N LEU A 72 22.76 -10.74 17.91
CA LEU A 72 23.14 -11.10 19.28
C LEU A 72 23.19 -12.62 19.46
N LEU A 73 22.15 -13.36 19.03
CA LEU A 73 22.12 -14.82 19.12
C LEU A 73 23.27 -15.47 18.37
N MET A 74 23.46 -15.16 17.08
CA MET A 74 24.51 -15.74 16.25
C MET A 74 25.90 -15.43 16.80
N THR A 75 26.15 -14.18 17.20
CA THR A 75 27.46 -13.79 17.73
C THR A 75 27.72 -14.44 19.09
N TYR A 76 26.74 -14.47 19.99
CA TYR A 76 26.94 -15.05 21.31
C TYR A 76 27.06 -16.58 21.22
N SER A 77 26.28 -17.25 20.37
CA SER A 77 26.48 -18.68 20.07
C SER A 77 27.89 -18.96 19.58
N LYS A 78 28.39 -18.19 18.61
CA LYS A 78 29.78 -18.31 18.12
C LYS A 78 30.80 -18.17 19.25
N LEU A 79 30.70 -17.10 20.04
CA LEU A 79 31.60 -16.82 21.18
C LEU A 79 31.48 -17.84 22.34
N TYR A 80 30.36 -18.55 22.45
CA TYR A 80 30.20 -19.69 23.35
C TYR A 80 30.86 -20.95 22.77
N THR A 81 30.69 -21.25 21.47
CA THR A 81 31.33 -22.40 20.81
C THR A 81 32.85 -22.27 20.72
N GLU A 82 33.37 -21.07 20.50
CA GLU A 82 34.80 -20.75 20.52
C GLU A 82 35.35 -20.61 21.96
N SER A 83 34.51 -20.86 22.98
CA SER A 83 34.83 -20.78 24.42
C SER A 83 35.31 -19.42 24.94
N GLU A 84 35.27 -18.34 24.14
CA GLU A 84 35.64 -16.99 24.58
C GLU A 84 34.81 -16.51 25.77
N ILE A 85 33.48 -16.73 25.76
CA ILE A 85 32.62 -16.37 26.90
C ILE A 85 32.92 -17.24 28.13
N THR A 86 33.25 -18.52 27.93
CA THR A 86 33.64 -19.44 29.01
C THR A 86 34.93 -18.96 29.70
N VAL A 87 35.94 -18.54 28.93
CA VAL A 87 37.18 -17.96 29.46
C VAL A 87 36.93 -16.62 30.14
N MET A 88 36.08 -15.75 29.58
CA MET A 88 35.69 -14.50 30.24
C MET A 88 35.04 -14.74 31.62
N HIS A 89 34.16 -15.74 31.74
CA HIS A 89 33.59 -16.14 33.01
C HIS A 89 34.64 -16.72 33.99
N ALA A 90 35.58 -17.53 33.51
CA ALA A 90 36.69 -18.03 34.33
C ALA A 90 37.61 -16.91 34.86
N CYS A 91 37.81 -15.84 34.09
CA CYS A 91 38.52 -14.63 34.51
C CYS A 91 37.67 -13.66 35.37
N GLY A 92 36.50 -14.09 35.86
CA GLY A 92 35.64 -13.31 36.76
C GLY A 92 34.75 -12.26 36.09
N LEU A 93 34.66 -12.21 34.76
CA LEU A 93 33.74 -11.30 34.08
C LEU A 93 32.31 -11.88 34.14
N GLY A 94 31.46 -11.28 34.96
CA GLY A 94 30.05 -11.68 35.08
C GLY A 94 29.19 -11.36 33.84
N LYS A 95 28.02 -12.00 33.76
CA LYS A 95 27.02 -11.83 32.68
C LYS A 95 26.63 -10.37 32.41
N SER A 96 26.76 -9.49 33.41
CA SER A 96 26.53 -8.05 33.31
C SER A 96 27.35 -7.35 32.21
N VAL A 97 28.51 -7.89 31.81
CA VAL A 97 29.32 -7.35 30.70
C VAL A 97 28.65 -7.59 29.35
N LEU A 98 28.11 -8.79 29.13
CA LEU A 98 27.35 -9.14 27.93
C LEU A 98 26.07 -8.30 27.85
N VAL A 99 25.30 -8.22 28.95
CA VAL A 99 24.08 -7.39 29.03
C VAL A 99 24.39 -5.92 28.72
N LYS A 100 25.49 -5.35 29.26
CA LYS A 100 25.92 -3.98 28.93
C LYS A 100 26.28 -3.80 27.45
N ALA A 101 26.96 -4.77 26.83
CA ALA A 101 27.27 -4.73 25.40
C ALA A 101 26.00 -4.80 24.53
N ALA A 102 25.08 -5.71 24.85
CA ALA A 102 23.77 -5.82 24.19
C ALA A 102 22.94 -4.55 24.35
N LEU A 103 22.92 -3.95 25.53
CA LEU A 103 22.16 -2.72 25.80
C LEU A 103 22.70 -1.52 25.01
N VAL A 104 24.02 -1.40 24.84
CA VAL A 104 24.63 -0.37 23.97
C VAL A 104 24.16 -0.54 22.52
N LEU A 105 24.16 -1.77 21.99
CA LEU A 105 23.65 -2.05 20.63
C LEU A 105 22.14 -1.83 20.50
N ALA A 106 21.38 -2.16 21.54
CA ALA A 106 19.94 -1.92 21.60
C ALA A 106 19.63 -0.42 21.55
N VAL A 107 20.36 0.41 22.30
CA VAL A 107 20.22 1.88 22.25
C VAL A 107 20.59 2.43 20.88
N ILE A 108 21.67 1.96 20.26
CA ILE A 108 22.06 2.36 18.89
C ILE A 108 20.97 1.98 17.87
N THR A 109 20.50 0.73 17.89
CA THR A 109 19.46 0.23 16.97
C THR A 109 18.13 0.94 17.22
N ALA A 110 17.77 1.22 18.47
CA ALA A 110 16.57 1.95 18.84
C ALA A 110 16.61 3.40 18.36
N MET A 111 17.75 4.10 18.44
CA MET A 111 17.87 5.46 17.88
C MET A 111 17.64 5.47 16.36
N VAL A 112 18.18 4.47 15.64
CA VAL A 112 17.96 4.32 14.19
C VAL A 112 16.49 3.99 13.88
N ALA A 113 15.87 3.08 14.65
CA ALA A 113 14.46 2.72 14.48
C ALA A 113 13.52 3.90 14.80
N ILE A 114 13.79 4.67 15.85
CA ILE A 114 13.04 5.89 16.19
C ILE A 114 13.14 6.90 15.05
N ALA A 115 14.35 7.21 14.57
CA ALA A 115 14.55 8.14 13.46
C ALA A 115 13.82 7.70 12.17
N ASN A 116 13.80 6.40 11.89
CA ASN A 116 13.06 5.83 10.77
C ASN A 116 11.54 6.01 10.95
N ILE A 117 10.99 5.69 12.13
CA ILE A 117 9.55 5.82 12.42
C ILE A 117 9.10 7.30 12.47
N THR A 118 9.91 8.23 13.00
CA THR A 118 9.51 9.63 13.15
C THR A 118 9.60 10.45 11.86
N TRP A 119 10.46 10.07 10.93
CA TRP A 119 10.71 10.85 9.71
C TRP A 119 10.46 10.06 8.42
N MET A 120 11.11 8.91 8.25
CA MET A 120 11.02 8.15 6.99
C MET A 120 9.65 7.52 6.77
N LEU A 121 9.07 6.91 7.81
CA LEU A 121 7.79 6.23 7.70
C LEU A 121 6.63 7.18 7.34
N PRO A 122 6.34 8.28 8.06
CA PRO A 122 5.24 9.18 7.70
C PRO A 122 5.44 9.87 6.36
N TRP A 123 6.67 10.25 6.01
CA TRP A 123 6.98 10.82 4.69
C TRP A 123 6.70 9.80 3.57
N SER A 124 7.14 8.56 3.76
CA SER A 124 6.95 7.49 2.77
C SER A 124 5.46 7.15 2.60
N SER A 125 4.71 6.99 3.69
CA SER A 125 3.28 6.70 3.64
C SER A 125 2.48 7.82 2.97
N GLN A 126 2.74 9.09 3.30
CA GLN A 126 2.06 10.23 2.66
C GLN A 126 2.38 10.29 1.16
N TYR A 127 3.64 10.13 0.78
CA TYR A 127 4.03 10.18 -0.63
C TYR A 127 3.50 8.97 -1.42
N GLN A 128 3.45 7.78 -0.81
CA GLN A 128 2.81 6.60 -1.39
C GLN A 128 1.30 6.81 -1.60
N GLU A 129 0.59 7.41 -0.63
CA GLU A 129 -0.83 7.74 -0.79
C GLU A 129 -1.07 8.78 -1.88
N GLN A 130 -0.25 9.85 -1.95
CA GLN A 130 -0.31 10.86 -3.01
C GLN A 130 -0.07 10.23 -4.39
N VAL A 131 1.01 9.47 -4.57
CA VAL A 131 1.33 8.79 -5.83
C VAL A 131 0.22 7.82 -6.25
N LEU A 132 -0.41 7.11 -5.31
CA LEU A 132 -1.55 6.22 -5.59
C LEU A 132 -2.86 6.97 -5.82
N ALA A 133 -3.03 8.18 -5.29
CA ALA A 133 -4.16 9.05 -5.56
C ALA A 133 -4.02 9.67 -6.96
N ASP A 134 -2.87 10.25 -7.29
CA ASP A 134 -2.57 10.83 -8.60
C ASP A 134 -2.66 9.78 -9.72
N ALA A 135 -2.18 8.56 -9.47
CA ALA A 135 -2.32 7.45 -10.41
C ALA A 135 -3.79 7.11 -10.72
N LYS A 136 -4.68 7.16 -9.72
CA LYS A 136 -6.11 6.90 -9.89
C LYS A 136 -6.86 8.10 -10.47
N ALA A 137 -6.46 9.31 -10.10
CA ALA A 137 -7.06 10.56 -10.55
C ALA A 137 -6.76 10.82 -12.03
N ASN A 138 -5.60 10.39 -12.54
CA ASN A 138 -5.22 10.43 -13.96
C ASN A 138 -5.68 9.16 -14.69
N PRO A 139 -6.85 9.13 -15.34
CA PRO A 139 -7.48 7.87 -15.74
C PRO A 139 -6.75 7.21 -16.91
N GLY A 140 -6.01 7.98 -17.71
CA GLY A 140 -5.23 7.48 -18.85
C GLY A 140 -4.09 6.50 -18.51
N LEU A 141 -3.83 6.24 -17.22
CA LEU A 141 -2.84 5.25 -16.75
C LEU A 141 -3.38 4.19 -15.79
N ALA A 142 -4.55 4.40 -15.15
CA ALA A 142 -5.13 3.46 -14.18
C ALA A 142 -6.59 3.08 -14.43
N ALA A 143 -7.29 3.76 -15.34
CA ALA A 143 -8.65 3.36 -15.70
C ALA A 143 -8.61 2.27 -16.77
N MET A 144 -9.13 1.11 -16.37
CA MET A 144 -9.55 0.01 -17.25
C MET A 144 -8.39 -0.80 -17.83
N VAL A 145 -8.01 -1.87 -17.11
CA VAL A 145 -7.19 -2.94 -17.67
C VAL A 145 -8.02 -3.66 -18.73
N GLU A 146 -7.55 -3.61 -19.97
CA GLU A 146 -8.14 -4.33 -21.09
C GLU A 146 -8.31 -5.82 -20.78
N GLY A 147 -9.47 -6.37 -21.14
CA GLY A 147 -9.77 -7.79 -21.01
C GLY A 147 -10.03 -8.31 -19.58
N GLN A 148 -10.10 -7.46 -18.55
CA GLN A 148 -10.40 -7.89 -17.18
C GLN A 148 -11.74 -7.38 -16.65
N PHE A 149 -12.46 -8.23 -15.92
CA PHE A 149 -13.64 -7.82 -15.13
C PHE A 149 -13.16 -7.19 -13.81
N LYS A 150 -13.46 -5.90 -13.62
CA LYS A 150 -13.19 -5.14 -12.40
C LYS A 150 -14.48 -4.96 -11.62
N THR A 151 -14.45 -5.22 -10.32
CA THR A 151 -15.61 -5.04 -9.43
C THR A 151 -15.36 -3.87 -8.49
N THR A 152 -16.35 -2.99 -8.31
CA THR A 152 -16.31 -1.92 -7.29
C THR A 152 -16.20 -2.51 -5.89
N LYS A 153 -15.59 -1.78 -4.94
CA LYS A 153 -15.37 -2.23 -3.55
C LYS A 153 -16.63 -2.82 -2.88
N ASP A 154 -17.81 -2.27 -3.18
CA ASP A 154 -19.10 -2.71 -2.61
C ASP A 154 -19.68 -3.98 -3.24
N GLY A 155 -19.03 -4.54 -4.27
CA GLY A 155 -19.51 -5.71 -5.02
C GLY A 155 -20.71 -5.43 -5.95
N ASN A 156 -21.26 -4.21 -5.94
CA ASN A 156 -22.51 -3.88 -6.62
C ASN A 156 -22.38 -3.65 -8.13
N TYR A 157 -21.20 -3.24 -8.60
CA TYR A 157 -20.92 -2.98 -10.02
C TYR A 157 -19.73 -3.81 -10.49
N VAL A 158 -19.87 -4.45 -11.64
CA VAL A 158 -18.82 -5.13 -12.40
C VAL A 158 -18.67 -4.40 -13.73
N LEU A 159 -17.44 -4.07 -14.13
CA LEU A 159 -17.10 -3.39 -15.35
C LEU A 159 -16.03 -4.18 -16.12
N TYR A 160 -16.20 -4.31 -17.42
CA TYR A 160 -15.26 -4.93 -18.35
C TYR A 160 -15.13 -4.03 -19.57
N ILE A 161 -13.91 -3.88 -20.09
CA ILE A 161 -13.61 -3.19 -21.34
C ILE A 161 -12.67 -4.05 -22.16
N GLY A 162 -12.97 -4.22 -23.46
CA GLY A 162 -12.22 -5.10 -24.36
C GLY A 162 -10.91 -4.50 -24.87
N ASP A 163 -10.94 -3.26 -25.37
CA ASP A 163 -9.78 -2.54 -25.95
C ASP A 163 -9.79 -1.09 -25.44
N VAL A 164 -8.63 -0.57 -25.03
CA VAL A 164 -8.47 0.79 -24.46
C VAL A 164 -7.39 1.53 -25.23
N LYS A 165 -7.78 2.62 -25.89
CA LYS A 165 -6.89 3.48 -26.70
C LYS A 165 -6.90 4.90 -26.18
N GLY A 166 -6.03 5.12 -25.20
CA GLY A 166 -5.95 6.37 -24.45
C GLY A 166 -7.24 6.60 -23.68
N ASN A 167 -8.04 7.57 -24.12
CA ASN A 167 -9.32 7.92 -23.49
C ASN A 167 -10.54 7.30 -24.19
N ASN A 168 -10.34 6.44 -25.20
CA ASN A 168 -11.41 5.74 -25.90
C ASN A 168 -11.44 4.26 -25.51
N PHE A 169 -12.65 3.73 -25.34
CA PHE A 169 -12.95 2.36 -24.98
C PHE A 169 -13.70 1.66 -26.11
N LYS A 170 -13.54 0.34 -26.21
CA LYS A 170 -14.38 -0.53 -27.04
C LYS A 170 -14.84 -1.76 -26.29
N ASN A 171 -16.00 -2.29 -26.68
CA ASN A 171 -16.64 -3.46 -26.08
C ASN A 171 -16.78 -3.30 -24.57
N VAL A 172 -17.56 -2.31 -24.15
CA VAL A 172 -17.80 -2.01 -22.74
C VAL A 172 -18.99 -2.83 -22.24
N PHE A 173 -18.80 -3.51 -21.11
CA PHE A 173 -19.83 -4.27 -20.41
C PHE A 173 -19.86 -3.83 -18.95
N LEU A 174 -21.00 -3.28 -18.50
CA LEU A 174 -21.22 -2.83 -17.12
C LEU A 174 -22.43 -3.56 -16.54
N ALA A 175 -22.25 -4.29 -15.46
CA ALA A 175 -23.31 -5.01 -14.75
C ALA A 175 -23.47 -4.51 -13.31
N GLN A 176 -24.66 -3.99 -13.00
CA GLN A 176 -25.13 -3.65 -11.66
C GLN A 176 -25.84 -4.87 -11.08
N LEU A 177 -25.19 -5.59 -10.16
CA LEU A 177 -25.63 -6.89 -9.64
C LEU A 177 -26.69 -6.78 -8.54
N ARG A 178 -26.77 -5.64 -7.85
CA ARG A 178 -27.74 -5.40 -6.76
C ARG A 178 -28.59 -4.18 -7.05
N ALA A 179 -29.85 -4.27 -6.63
CA ALA A 179 -30.73 -3.11 -6.64
C ALA A 179 -30.19 -2.06 -5.67
N ALA A 180 -29.91 -0.86 -6.18
CA ALA A 180 -29.41 0.27 -5.41
C ALA A 180 -30.31 1.47 -5.67
N ASN A 181 -30.75 2.15 -4.60
CA ASN A 181 -31.61 3.33 -4.68
C ASN A 181 -32.84 3.15 -5.61
N GLU A 182 -33.63 2.11 -5.34
CA GLU A 182 -34.82 1.68 -6.11
C GLU A 182 -34.59 1.25 -7.58
N GLN A 183 -33.36 1.36 -8.11
CA GLN A 183 -33.03 0.87 -9.44
C GLN A 183 -32.91 -0.66 -9.44
N ARG A 184 -33.48 -1.31 -10.46
CA ARG A 184 -33.37 -2.76 -10.67
C ARG A 184 -31.94 -3.14 -11.09
N PRO A 185 -31.52 -4.41 -10.89
CA PRO A 185 -30.28 -4.91 -11.48
C PRO A 185 -30.28 -4.62 -12.98
N SER A 186 -29.15 -4.15 -13.50
CA SER A 186 -29.05 -3.71 -14.90
C SER A 186 -27.71 -4.06 -15.53
N VAL A 187 -27.75 -4.38 -16.81
CA VAL A 187 -26.57 -4.71 -17.62
C VAL A 187 -26.57 -3.78 -18.82
N VAL A 188 -25.49 -3.03 -19.00
CA VAL A 188 -25.25 -2.12 -20.12
C VAL A 188 -24.15 -2.73 -20.97
N VAL A 189 -24.42 -2.88 -22.27
CA VAL A 189 -23.44 -3.29 -23.28
C VAL A 189 -23.34 -2.17 -24.30
N ALA A 190 -22.12 -1.73 -24.62
CA ALA A 190 -21.88 -0.66 -25.60
C ALA A 190 -20.64 -0.95 -26.44
N ASP A 191 -20.72 -0.61 -27.74
CA ASP A 191 -19.64 -0.89 -28.70
C ASP A 191 -18.44 0.02 -28.48
N SER A 192 -18.67 1.28 -28.06
CA SER A 192 -17.61 2.22 -27.72
C SER A 192 -17.97 3.16 -26.57
N GLY A 193 -16.96 3.85 -26.04
CA GLY A 193 -17.14 4.90 -25.05
C GLY A 193 -15.89 5.74 -24.86
N TYR A 194 -15.99 6.79 -24.06
CA TYR A 194 -14.89 7.66 -23.67
C TYR A 194 -15.18 8.29 -22.31
N MET A 195 -14.14 8.65 -21.55
CA MET A 195 -14.33 9.48 -20.36
C MET A 195 -14.30 10.95 -20.74
N LYS A 196 -15.13 11.75 -20.10
CA LYS A 196 -15.09 13.20 -20.17
C LYS A 196 -15.00 13.75 -18.76
N GLU A 197 -14.05 14.64 -18.52
CA GLU A 197 -14.05 15.47 -17.32
C GLU A 197 -15.00 16.66 -17.57
N ASP A 198 -15.97 16.82 -16.68
CA ASP A 198 -16.89 17.96 -16.73
C ASP A 198 -16.24 19.19 -16.04
N PRO A 199 -16.67 20.43 -16.32
CA PRO A 199 -16.04 21.65 -15.77
C PRO A 199 -15.98 21.70 -14.23
N ASP A 200 -16.80 20.91 -13.54
CA ASP A 200 -16.79 20.73 -12.08
C ASP A 200 -15.72 19.73 -11.58
N GLY A 201 -14.82 19.23 -12.43
CA GLY A 201 -13.82 18.21 -12.09
C GLY A 201 -14.38 16.80 -11.92
N ARG A 202 -15.64 16.56 -12.32
CA ARG A 202 -16.31 15.26 -12.21
C ARG A 202 -16.05 14.40 -13.45
N GLN A 203 -15.66 13.15 -13.25
CA GLN A 203 -15.40 12.21 -14.35
C GLN A 203 -16.70 11.49 -14.76
N VAL A 204 -17.11 11.70 -16.00
CA VAL A 204 -18.31 11.11 -16.60
C VAL A 204 -17.90 10.11 -17.67
N VAL A 205 -18.45 8.90 -17.63
CA VAL A 205 -18.27 7.90 -18.70
C VAL A 205 -19.39 8.07 -19.71
N VAL A 206 -19.03 8.39 -20.95
CA VAL A 206 -19.95 8.45 -22.07
C VAL A 206 -19.82 7.15 -22.87
N LEU A 207 -20.92 6.43 -23.03
CA LEU A 207 -21.03 5.22 -23.84
C LEU A 207 -21.81 5.55 -25.11
N ASN A 208 -21.25 5.18 -26.26
CA ASN A 208 -21.85 5.39 -27.57
C ASN A 208 -22.33 4.04 -28.11
N GLU A 209 -23.54 4.03 -28.66
CA GLU A 209 -24.17 2.89 -29.35
C GLU A 209 -24.18 1.60 -28.51
N GLY A 210 -25.28 1.41 -27.78
CA GLY A 210 -25.42 0.26 -26.90
C GLY A 210 -26.84 0.00 -26.43
N THR A 211 -27.00 -1.09 -25.68
CA THR A 211 -28.28 -1.55 -25.13
C THR A 211 -28.16 -1.73 -23.62
N ARG A 212 -29.11 -1.15 -22.89
CA ARG A 212 -29.31 -1.36 -21.45
C ARG A 212 -30.45 -2.35 -21.22
N TYR A 213 -30.14 -3.44 -20.54
CA TYR A 213 -31.08 -4.44 -20.06
C TYR A 213 -31.29 -4.23 -18.56
N GLU A 214 -32.51 -3.94 -18.12
CA GLU A 214 -32.87 -3.86 -16.70
C GLU A 214 -33.86 -4.96 -16.35
N GLY A 215 -33.62 -5.69 -15.27
CA GLY A 215 -34.47 -6.80 -14.87
C GLY A 215 -33.76 -7.80 -13.95
N THR A 216 -34.52 -8.75 -13.42
CA THR A 216 -33.99 -9.81 -12.57
C THR A 216 -34.30 -11.15 -13.22
N ALA A 217 -33.35 -12.08 -13.30
CA ALA A 217 -33.51 -13.35 -14.00
C ALA A 217 -34.71 -14.23 -13.54
N LEU A 218 -35.28 -13.96 -12.36
CA LEU A 218 -36.51 -14.60 -11.86
C LEU A 218 -37.80 -14.08 -12.50
N LEU A 219 -37.82 -12.85 -13.00
CA LEU A 219 -39.00 -12.16 -13.50
C LEU A 219 -38.83 -11.88 -15.00
N ARG A 220 -39.89 -12.11 -15.78
CA ARG A 220 -39.89 -11.91 -17.24
C ARG A 220 -40.16 -10.45 -17.66
N ASP A 221 -39.94 -9.50 -16.76
CA ASP A 221 -40.28 -8.08 -16.91
C ASP A 221 -39.06 -7.21 -17.28
N PHE A 222 -38.27 -7.69 -18.24
CA PHE A 222 -37.09 -6.99 -18.75
C PHE A 222 -37.46 -5.68 -19.45
N ARG A 223 -36.83 -4.58 -19.05
CA ARG A 223 -36.83 -3.32 -19.80
C ARG A 223 -35.55 -3.26 -20.63
N ILE A 224 -35.71 -3.24 -21.95
CA ILE A 224 -34.62 -3.08 -22.91
C ILE A 224 -34.64 -1.63 -23.40
N THR A 225 -33.49 -0.97 -23.40
CA THR A 225 -33.35 0.43 -23.83
C THR A 225 -32.10 0.56 -24.69
N ASP A 226 -32.32 0.71 -26.00
CA ASP A 226 -31.26 1.02 -26.95
C ASP A 226 -30.95 2.53 -26.88
N PHE A 227 -29.67 2.87 -26.85
CA PHE A 227 -29.19 4.25 -26.72
C PHE A 227 -28.08 4.55 -27.72
N VAL A 228 -28.09 5.78 -28.26
CA VAL A 228 -27.01 6.29 -29.11
C VAL A 228 -25.92 6.95 -28.26
N ASN A 229 -26.31 7.69 -27.21
CA ASN A 229 -25.40 8.26 -26.21
C ASN A 229 -25.98 7.99 -24.83
N TYR A 230 -25.19 7.39 -23.94
CA TYR A 230 -25.56 7.16 -22.54
C TYR A 230 -24.44 7.71 -21.65
N GLN A 231 -24.80 8.56 -20.69
CA GLN A 231 -23.86 9.15 -19.76
C GLN A 231 -24.05 8.51 -18.37
N ALA A 232 -23.01 7.82 -17.90
CA ALA A 232 -22.93 7.32 -16.54
C ALA A 232 -22.02 8.22 -15.73
N ILE A 233 -22.57 8.84 -14.68
CA ILE A 233 -21.73 9.45 -13.63
C ILE A 233 -21.15 8.29 -12.83
N VAL A 234 -19.85 8.04 -12.98
CA VAL A 234 -19.13 7.19 -12.04
C VAL A 234 -18.91 8.06 -10.82
N ASP A 235 -19.77 7.89 -9.82
CA ASP A 235 -19.69 8.63 -8.57
C ASP A 235 -18.35 8.33 -7.89
N HIS A 236 -17.40 9.25 -8.07
CA HIS A 236 -16.22 9.28 -7.25
C HIS A 236 -16.70 9.76 -5.88
N GLN A 237 -16.90 8.81 -4.96
CA GLN A 237 -16.86 9.12 -3.54
C GLN A 237 -15.50 9.74 -3.27
N THR A 238 -15.47 11.07 -3.34
CA THR A 238 -14.38 11.91 -2.88
C THR A 238 -14.00 11.37 -1.52
N ALA A 239 -12.74 10.99 -1.34
CA ALA A 239 -12.26 10.67 -0.01
C ALA A 239 -12.62 11.87 0.87
N GLU A 240 -13.49 11.68 1.87
CA GLU A 240 -13.89 12.75 2.77
C GLU A 240 -12.62 13.29 3.42
N THR A 241 -12.15 14.42 2.90
CA THR A 241 -11.03 15.15 3.47
C THR A 241 -11.52 15.64 4.83
N ARG A 242 -11.27 14.84 5.86
CA ARG A 242 -11.54 15.16 7.26
C ARG A 242 -10.55 16.20 7.78
N SER A 243 -10.44 17.29 7.04
CA SER A 243 -9.88 18.55 7.47
C SER A 243 -11.01 19.37 8.09
N ASP A 244 -11.37 19.05 9.33
CA ASP A 244 -11.99 20.02 10.23
C ASP A 244 -11.86 19.57 11.69
N ARG A 245 -10.71 19.90 12.28
CA ARG A 245 -10.55 20.49 13.63
C ARG A 245 -9.07 20.60 14.01
N VAL A 246 -8.40 21.59 13.41
CA VAL A 246 -7.39 22.35 14.14
C VAL A 246 -7.99 23.72 14.39
N GLU A 247 -8.68 23.88 15.52
CA GLU A 247 -8.91 25.21 16.07
C GLU A 247 -8.35 25.26 17.49
N GLN A 248 -7.50 26.26 17.72
CA GLN A 248 -6.72 26.39 18.94
C GLN A 248 -7.47 27.20 19.99
N LYS A 249 -7.60 26.62 21.19
CA LYS A 249 -7.14 27.24 22.45
C LYS A 249 -7.77 28.59 22.89
N LYS A 250 -8.60 28.49 23.93
CA LYS A 250 -8.82 29.46 25.04
C LYS A 250 -9.38 30.88 24.72
N TYR A 251 -10.58 31.15 25.25
CA TYR A 251 -11.03 32.30 26.09
C TYR A 251 -12.56 32.10 26.28
N ALA A 252 -13.27 32.49 27.35
CA ALA A 252 -12.93 33.05 28.66
C ALA A 252 -13.94 32.51 29.71
N ALA A 253 -13.79 32.87 30.99
CA ALA A 253 -14.80 32.59 32.04
C ALA A 253 -15.81 33.75 32.18
N THR A 254 -16.90 33.52 32.93
CA THR A 254 -17.94 34.52 33.30
C THR A 254 -18.81 34.92 32.09
N VAL A 255 -20.05 35.42 32.15
CA VAL A 255 -21.08 35.54 33.20
C VAL A 255 -22.16 34.46 32.98
N VAL A 256 -23.04 34.17 33.95
CA VAL A 256 -23.13 34.76 35.31
C VAL A 256 -22.41 33.85 36.29
#